data_AF-A0ABD5R2D9-F1
#
_entry.id   AF-A0ABD5R2D9-F1
#
_cell.length_a   1.000
_cell.length_b   1.000
_cell.length_c   1.000
_cell.angle_alpha   90.00
_cell.angle_beta   90.00
_cell.angle_gamma   90.00
#
_symmetry.space_group_name_H-M   'P 1'
#
loop_
_entity.id
_entity.type
_entity.pdbx_description
1 polymer ?
#
loop_
_entity_poly.entity_id
_entity_poly.type
_entity_poly.pdbx_seq_one_letter_code
_entity_poly.pdbx_strand_id
1 'polypeptide(L)'
;MSDKELEDYLILREIDPPVTHAERERASERSIAAVETVRDQGEGIDWVESQIMTNEEDMVTATLCHFRAESEETLYEHADCAGLPVSRIFHRGEPVEGPDR
;
A
#
# COMPACT_ATOMS: atom_id res chain seq x y z
N MET A 1 15.47 -17.77 4.73
CA MET A 1 14.09 -17.27 4.71
C MET A 1 13.40 -17.97 3.56
N SER A 2 12.18 -18.44 3.75
CA SER A 2 11.47 -19.19 2.72
C SER A 2 11.26 -18.28 1.51
N ASP A 3 11.76 -18.65 0.34
CA ASP A 3 11.37 -18.03 -0.96
C ASP A 3 9.93 -18.45 -1.26
N LYS A 4 8.98 -18.01 -0.42
CA LYS A 4 7.57 -18.08 -0.79
C LYS A 4 7.36 -17.08 -1.91
N GLU A 5 6.74 -17.55 -2.98
CA GLU A 5 6.43 -16.72 -4.14
C GLU A 5 5.49 -15.59 -3.69
N LEU A 6 5.93 -14.34 -3.85
CA LEU A 6 5.13 -13.17 -3.50
C LEU A 6 4.34 -12.72 -4.72
N GLU A 7 3.05 -12.53 -4.52
CA GLU A 7 2.13 -12.00 -5.53
C GLU A 7 2.03 -10.48 -5.41
N ASP A 8 1.77 -9.81 -6.54
CA ASP A 8 1.61 -8.37 -6.61
C ASP A 8 0.17 -7.95 -6.29
N TYR A 9 0.04 -7.04 -5.32
CA TYR A 9 -1.23 -6.48 -4.87
C TYR A 9 -1.24 -4.96 -4.92
N LEU A 10 -2.42 -4.38 -5.12
CA LEU A 10 -2.69 -2.97 -5.01
C LEU A 10 -3.64 -2.73 -3.83
N ILE A 11 -3.24 -1.87 -2.90
CA ILE A 11 -4.04 -1.47 -1.75
C ILE A 11 -4.54 -0.05 -1.98
N LEU A 12 -5.86 0.11 -2.08
CA LEU A 12 -6.51 1.41 -2.08
C LEU A 12 -6.86 1.81 -0.65
N ARG A 13 -6.46 3.02 -0.26
CA ARG A 13 -6.89 3.68 0.97
C ARG A 13 -7.51 5.02 0.60
N GLU A 14 -8.82 5.11 0.70
CA GLU A 14 -9.58 6.35 0.57
C GLU A 14 -9.51 7.12 1.89
N ILE A 15 -9.33 8.43 1.80
CA ILE A 15 -9.10 9.31 2.95
C ILE A 15 -10.17 10.41 2.93
N ASP A 16 -11.16 10.25 3.81
CA ASP A 16 -12.24 11.21 4.01
C ASP A 16 -12.36 11.52 5.52
N PRO A 17 -12.10 12.76 5.96
CA PRO A 17 -11.73 13.93 5.15
C PRO A 17 -10.31 13.85 4.56
N PRO A 18 -10.03 14.57 3.44
CA PRO A 18 -8.70 14.66 2.85
C PRO A 18 -7.65 15.19 3.84
N VAL A 19 -6.41 14.73 3.70
CA VAL A 19 -5.29 15.09 4.59
C VAL A 19 -4.19 15.83 3.86
N THR A 20 -3.34 16.51 4.62
CA THR A 20 -2.15 17.18 4.06
C THR A 20 -1.09 16.15 3.64
N HIS A 21 -0.18 16.57 2.75
CA HIS A 21 0.98 15.76 2.36
C HIS A 21 1.86 15.36 3.55
N ALA A 22 1.97 16.20 4.58
CA ALA A 22 2.76 15.91 5.77
C ALA A 22 2.10 14.86 6.68
N GLU A 23 0.77 14.84 6.78
CA GLU A 23 0.04 13.79 7.49
C GLU A 23 0.16 12.45 6.77
N ARG A 24 0.06 12.47 5.43
CA ARG A 24 0.35 11.31 4.58
C ARG A 24 1.78 10.81 4.76
N GLU A 25 2.77 11.69 4.86
CA GLU A 25 4.18 11.30 5.09
C GLU A 25 4.34 10.45 6.34
N ARG A 26 3.77 10.91 7.44
CA ARG A 26 3.79 10.19 8.72
C ARG A 26 3.07 8.84 8.61
N ALA A 27 2.02 8.75 7.79
CA ALA A 27 1.35 7.48 7.52
C ALA A 27 2.27 6.53 6.71
N SER A 28 2.96 7.03 5.68
CA SER A 28 3.93 6.24 4.92
C SER A 28 5.06 5.69 5.80
N GLU A 29 5.61 6.51 6.71
CA GLU A 29 6.63 6.07 7.68
C GLU A 29 6.14 4.90 8.56
N ARG A 30 4.91 4.98 9.08
CA ARG A 30 4.31 3.89 9.85
C ARG A 30 4.09 2.64 9.01
N SER A 31 3.64 2.82 7.76
CA SER A 31 3.48 1.71 6.82
C SER A 31 4.79 0.98 6.56
N ILE A 32 5.90 1.71 6.41
CA ILE A 32 7.23 1.12 6.17
C ILE A 32 7.72 0.38 7.42
N ALA A 33 7.56 0.96 8.62
CA ALA A 33 7.93 0.28 9.86
C ALA A 33 7.12 -1.01 10.10
N ALA A 34 5.84 -1.02 9.71
CA ALA A 34 4.99 -2.20 9.80
C ALA A 34 5.44 -3.34 8.88
N VAL A 35 6.03 -3.05 7.71
CA VAL A 35 6.60 -4.08 6.82
C VAL A 35 7.70 -4.87 7.53
N GLU A 36 8.60 -4.18 8.23
CA GLU A 36 9.67 -4.85 9.00
C GLU A 36 9.07 -5.73 10.10
N THR A 37 8.05 -5.23 10.80
CA THR A 37 7.39 -5.96 11.88
C THR A 37 6.71 -7.24 11.38
N VAL A 38 6.02 -7.18 10.24
CA VAL A 38 5.35 -8.34 9.62
C VAL A 38 6.38 -9.36 9.11
N ARG A 39 7.49 -8.89 8.53
CA ARG A 39 8.62 -9.78 8.16
C ARG A 39 9.23 -10.49 9.35
N ASP A 40 9.39 -9.80 10.48
CA ASP A 40 9.91 -10.40 11.72
C ASP A 40 8.97 -11.48 12.30
N GLN A 41 7.68 -11.43 11.97
CA GLN A 41 6.70 -12.47 12.30
C GLN A 41 6.77 -13.69 11.36
N GLY A 42 7.60 -13.61 10.32
CA GLY A 42 7.85 -14.70 9.37
C GLY A 42 7.01 -14.64 8.11
N GLU A 43 6.30 -13.53 7.87
CA GLU A 43 5.51 -13.33 6.65
C GLU A 43 6.28 -12.59 5.56
N GLY A 44 6.12 -13.04 4.33
CA GLY A 44 6.66 -12.39 3.14
C GLY A 44 5.81 -11.19 2.72
N ILE A 45 6.37 -9.99 2.88
CA ILE A 45 5.79 -8.75 2.39
C ILE A 45 6.89 -7.78 1.96
N ASP A 46 6.69 -7.11 0.81
CA ASP A 46 7.54 -6.04 0.30
C ASP A 46 6.69 -4.85 -0.14
N TRP A 47 7.12 -3.64 0.22
CA TRP A 47 6.58 -2.43 -0.39
C TRP A 47 7.32 -2.12 -1.70
N VAL A 48 6.58 -1.87 -2.79
CA VAL A 48 7.16 -1.58 -4.12
C VAL A 48 7.08 -0.09 -4.45
N GLU A 49 5.86 0.46 -4.50
CA GLU A 49 5.63 1.87 -4.79
C GLU A 49 4.30 2.36 -4.20
N SER A 50 4.08 3.68 -4.20
CA SER A 50 2.79 4.27 -3.85
C SER A 50 2.46 5.42 -4.79
N GLN A 51 1.22 5.45 -5.26
CA GLN A 51 0.64 6.60 -5.95
C GLN A 51 -0.23 7.39 -4.98
N ILE A 52 -0.14 8.72 -5.07
CA ILE A 52 -0.91 9.67 -4.26
C ILE A 52 -1.92 10.34 -5.17
N MET A 53 -3.17 10.41 -4.72
CA MET A 53 -4.27 11.06 -5.43
C MET A 53 -4.65 12.32 -4.66
N THR A 54 -4.55 13.48 -5.32
CA THR A 54 -4.88 14.78 -4.73
C THR A 54 -6.13 15.38 -5.36
N ASN A 55 -6.82 16.24 -4.60
CA ASN A 55 -7.90 17.08 -5.13
C ASN A 55 -7.36 18.42 -5.69
N GLU A 56 -8.26 19.30 -6.12
CA GLU A 56 -7.93 20.63 -6.66
C GLU A 56 -7.22 21.55 -5.65
N GLU A 57 -7.34 21.25 -4.34
CA GLU A 57 -6.70 22.00 -3.24
C GLU A 57 -5.33 21.42 -2.85
N ASP A 58 -4.80 20.46 -3.62
CA ASP A 58 -3.56 19.71 -3.33
C ASP A 58 -3.61 18.93 -1.99
N MET A 59 -4.82 18.58 -1.55
CA MET A 59 -5.04 17.71 -0.39
C MET A 59 -5.09 16.25 -0.85
N VAL A 60 -4.49 15.36 -0.08
CA VAL A 60 -4.45 13.92 -0.36
C VAL A 60 -5.81 13.30 -0.04
N THR A 61 -6.44 12.71 -1.05
CA THR A 61 -7.76 12.07 -0.97
C THR A 61 -7.69 10.56 -0.96
N ALA A 62 -6.62 9.99 -1.52
CA ALA A 62 -6.39 8.55 -1.49
C ALA A 62 -4.92 8.21 -1.76
N THR A 63 -4.57 6.97 -1.41
CA THR A 63 -3.32 6.33 -1.85
C THR A 63 -3.61 5.00 -2.51
N LEU A 64 -2.86 4.67 -3.56
CA LEU A 64 -2.81 3.35 -4.16
C LEU A 64 -1.39 2.80 -3.97
N CYS A 65 -1.23 1.86 -3.04
CA CYS A 65 0.07 1.29 -2.71
C CYS A 65 0.24 -0.08 -3.38
N HIS A 66 1.37 -0.28 -4.05
CA HIS A 66 1.77 -1.56 -4.60
C HIS A 66 2.63 -2.30 -3.58
N PHE A 67 2.17 -3.49 -3.19
CA PHE A 67 2.89 -4.43 -2.34
C PHE A 67 3.08 -5.76 -3.05
N ARG A 68 4.13 -6.48 -2.68
CA ARG A 68 4.25 -7.91 -2.92
C ARG A 68 4.00 -8.63 -1.61
N ALA A 69 3.14 -9.64 -1.59
CA ALA A 69 2.82 -10.36 -0.36
C ALA A 69 2.52 -11.83 -0.64
N GLU A 70 2.61 -12.67 0.39
CA GLU A 70 2.22 -14.08 0.31
C GLU A 70 0.71 -14.26 0.11
N SER A 71 -0.10 -13.34 0.63
CA SER A 71 -1.56 -13.40 0.59
C SER A 71 -2.20 -12.05 0.88
N GLU A 72 -3.50 -11.92 0.65
CA GLU A 72 -4.27 -10.77 1.13
C GLU A 72 -4.29 -10.68 2.67
N GLU A 73 -4.23 -11.82 3.39
CA GLU A 73 -4.23 -11.85 4.87
C GLU A 73 -3.02 -11.10 5.43
N THR A 74 -1.83 -11.33 4.86
CA THR A 74 -0.59 -10.61 5.18
C THR A 74 -0.72 -9.09 5.00
N LEU A 75 -1.52 -8.64 4.02
CA LEU A 75 -1.76 -7.21 3.81
C LEU A 75 -2.72 -6.61 4.86
N TYR A 76 -3.68 -7.40 5.35
CA TYR A 76 -4.51 -6.99 6.48
C TYR A 76 -3.71 -6.92 7.78
N GLU A 77 -2.83 -7.89 8.03
CA GLU A 77 -1.92 -7.85 9.19
C GLU A 77 -0.99 -6.63 9.14
N HIS A 78 -0.43 -6.33 7.96
CA HIS A 78 0.33 -5.10 7.71
C HIS A 78 -0.48 -3.84 8.03
N ALA A 79 -1.71 -3.77 7.55
CA ALA A 79 -2.59 -2.63 7.75
C ALA A 79 -2.91 -2.40 9.25
N ASP A 80 -3.21 -3.48 9.97
CA ASP A 80 -3.47 -3.46 11.41
C ASP A 80 -2.21 -3.02 12.18
N CYS A 81 -1.05 -3.56 11.83
CA CYS A 81 0.24 -3.18 12.42
C CYS A 81 0.57 -1.69 12.19
N ALA A 82 0.31 -1.19 10.98
CA ALA A 82 0.53 0.22 10.64
C ALA A 82 -0.52 1.17 11.24
N GLY A 83 -1.65 0.65 11.71
CA GLY A 83 -2.83 1.43 12.08
C GLY A 83 -3.41 2.20 10.88
N LEU A 84 -3.36 1.60 9.69
CA LEU A 84 -3.78 2.20 8.42
C LEU A 84 -4.83 1.32 7.74
N PRO A 85 -6.14 1.57 8.00
CA PRO A 85 -7.20 0.72 7.47
C PRO A 85 -7.17 0.67 5.95
N VAL A 86 -7.53 -0.49 5.43
CA VAL A 86 -7.61 -0.76 3.99
C VAL A 86 -9.04 -0.54 3.53
N SER A 87 -9.22 0.25 2.46
CA SER A 87 -10.52 0.38 1.81
C SER A 87 -10.78 -0.82 0.91
N ARG A 88 -9.80 -1.16 0.06
CA ARG A 88 -9.86 -2.31 -0.87
C ARG A 88 -8.46 -2.86 -1.20
N ILE A 89 -8.41 -4.15 -1.50
CA ILE A 89 -7.25 -4.86 -2.04
C ILE A 89 -7.61 -5.40 -3.43
N PHE A 90 -6.64 -5.39 -4.33
CA PHE A 90 -6.75 -5.96 -5.67
C PHE A 90 -5.48 -6.75 -6.00
N HIS A 91 -5.61 -7.84 -6.75
CA HIS A 91 -4.46 -8.40 -7.46
C HIS A 91 -4.04 -7.45 -8.58
N ARG A 92 -2.73 -7.23 -8.73
CA ARG A 92 -2.18 -6.39 -9.80
C ARG A 92 -2.23 -7.13 -11.14
N GLY A 93 -3.00 -6.60 -12.08
CA GLY A 93 -2.99 -7.07 -13.47
C GLY A 93 -1.80 -6.54 -14.28
N GLU A 94 -1.71 -6.97 -15.54
CA GLU A 94 -0.72 -6.41 -16.46
C GLU A 94 -1.00 -4.94 -16.77
N PRO A 95 0.02 -4.08 -16.78
CA PRO A 95 -0.14 -2.69 -17.19
C PRO A 95 -0.46 -2.64 -18.69
N VAL A 96 -1.35 -1.72 -19.08
CA VAL A 96 -1.67 -1.45 -20.47
C VAL A 96 -0.90 -0.21 -20.92
N GLU A 97 -0.18 -0.31 -22.04
CA GLU A 97 0.51 0.84 -22.63
C GLU A 97 -0.50 1.79 -23.30
N GLY A 98 -0.24 3.09 -23.19
CA GLY A 98 -1.01 4.11 -23.91
C GLY A 98 -0.77 4.02 -25.43
N PRO A 99 -1.66 4.60 -26.26
CA PRO A 99 -1.43 4.68 -27.69
C PRO A 99 -0.15 5.50 -27.97
N ASP A 100 0.66 5.03 -28.92
CA ASP A 100 1.83 5.77 -29.41
C ASP A 100 1.40 7.20 -29.82
N ARG A 101 2.07 8.21 -29.26
CA ARG A 101 1.80 9.63 -29.51
C ARG A 101 2.70 10.20 -30.60
#